data_AF-A0A8C5CET3-F1
#
_entry.id   AF-A0A8C5CET3-F1
#
_cell.length_a   1.000
_cell.length_b   1.000
_cell.length_c   1.000
_cell.angle_alpha   90.00
_cell.angle_beta   90.00
_cell.angle_gamma   90.00
#
_symmetry.space_group_name_H-M   'P 1'
#
loop_
_entity.id
_entity.type
_entity.pdbx_description
1 polymer ?
#
loop_
_entity_poly.entity_id
_entity_poly.type
_entity_poly.pdbx_seq_one_letter_code
_entity_poly.pdbx_strand_id
1 'polypeptide(L)'
;MEGWCFVLSRCLISARGSPSTSLEVNSCSFCRPAGPSAPAAPSAPGPAGVPDRLFLLNPEGPHLDPSDALLIFCIDISGSMGITSPVSSDDKTIYRTRLQFVKDAVLQCVQRLCYQQPELRVGLITFNNQVTLHGYEGSGSRLLGDAELIDSEYLKGAASAFLSPPPLCQTRDRLQRALLGLSEGGSTALGPAALLAIAMASRQAGSKVIVCTDGKANTDLGNLEVEDHDAHTLLSSTIFYQDLGEWAASKGVTVSVLSIEGTDCRLDELGRLADRTGGKVLIASPQNLHWEFEKILEDQAIATHCTVTLLFPQSLCLRGEREAEHKGTREVGNVSPHMEITLQFGAKEQDPESAVPLLSAGERVSVQLQLRYRLRDGREMLRVLTAQREVTHDSSSVLSSLSLAIIQLNSSQAGAALAVRGRFQDARAEGDAQRLLMDRALQHNCSAEEEQIYDQWKKTMEPIHGSIHDYTRRKSVVSDSQPLTDKGAALLYGMKHSNTNSISLRDKQRPQ
;
A
#
# COMPACT_ATOMS: atom_id res chain seq x y z
N MET A 1 -16.28 -27.62 5.38
CA MET A 1 -15.24 -27.59 4.33
C MET A 1 -15.76 -27.87 2.92
N GLU A 2 -16.94 -28.51 2.75
CA GLU A 2 -17.54 -28.76 1.43
C GLU A 2 -18.23 -27.55 0.76
N GLY A 3 -18.56 -26.49 1.53
CA GLY A 3 -19.41 -25.40 1.06
C GLY A 3 -18.81 -24.43 0.02
N TRP A 4 -17.49 -24.41 -0.20
CA TRP A 4 -16.84 -23.38 -1.04
C TRP A 4 -16.29 -23.88 -2.38
N CYS A 5 -15.96 -25.17 -2.52
CA CYS A 5 -15.82 -25.76 -3.86
C CYS A 5 -17.21 -25.76 -4.57
N PHE A 6 -18.30 -25.67 -3.80
CA PHE A 6 -19.67 -25.37 -4.25
C PHE A 6 -19.92 -23.93 -4.74
N VAL A 7 -19.08 -22.94 -4.40
CA VAL A 7 -19.30 -21.53 -4.82
C VAL A 7 -19.00 -21.32 -6.30
N LEU A 8 -18.00 -22.02 -6.85
CA LEU A 8 -17.81 -22.09 -8.30
C LEU A 8 -19.00 -22.76 -8.99
N SER A 9 -19.59 -23.80 -8.38
CA SER A 9 -20.77 -24.50 -8.90
C SER A 9 -22.05 -23.65 -8.83
N ARG A 10 -22.27 -22.87 -7.76
CA ARG A 10 -23.42 -21.95 -7.64
C ARG A 10 -23.31 -20.72 -8.53
N CYS A 11 -22.11 -20.14 -8.72
CA CYS A 11 -21.91 -19.05 -9.70
C CYS A 11 -22.17 -19.51 -11.14
N LEU A 12 -21.80 -20.74 -11.50
CA LEU A 12 -22.11 -21.33 -12.81
C LEU A 12 -23.62 -21.58 -12.99
N ILE A 13 -24.35 -21.91 -11.93
CA ILE A 13 -25.81 -22.15 -11.97
C ILE A 13 -26.60 -20.83 -12.04
N SER A 14 -26.16 -19.77 -11.35
CA SER A 14 -26.87 -18.48 -11.37
C SER A 14 -26.73 -17.71 -12.68
N ALA A 15 -25.68 -17.97 -13.47
CA ALA A 15 -25.44 -17.30 -14.75
C ALA A 15 -26.17 -17.96 -15.95
N ARG A 16 -26.74 -19.15 -15.77
CA ARG A 16 -27.55 -19.84 -16.80
C ARG A 16 -28.96 -20.02 -16.29
N GLY A 17 -29.85 -19.11 -16.66
CA GLY A 17 -31.30 -19.25 -16.51
C GLY A 17 -31.87 -20.34 -17.43
N SER A 18 -31.44 -21.60 -17.26
CA SER A 18 -31.98 -22.77 -17.97
C SER A 18 -32.05 -23.97 -17.01
N PRO A 19 -33.24 -24.57 -16.80
CA PRO A 19 -33.43 -25.62 -15.81
C PRO A 19 -33.16 -27.00 -16.43
N SER A 20 -31.90 -27.39 -16.63
CA SER A 20 -31.51 -28.80 -16.81
C SER A 20 -30.03 -28.90 -17.19
N THR A 21 -29.16 -29.16 -16.21
CA THR A 21 -27.94 -29.97 -16.35
C THR A 21 -27.24 -29.99 -15.00
N SER A 22 -27.41 -31.07 -14.25
CA SER A 22 -26.61 -31.38 -13.08
C SER A 22 -25.20 -31.75 -13.53
N LEU A 23 -24.27 -30.78 -13.50
CA LEU A 23 -22.85 -31.06 -13.61
C LEU A 23 -22.38 -31.68 -12.29
N GLU A 24 -22.25 -33.00 -12.25
CA GLU A 24 -21.55 -33.71 -11.18
C GLU A 24 -20.07 -33.28 -11.17
N VAL A 25 -19.66 -32.54 -10.12
CA VAL A 25 -18.26 -32.19 -9.90
C VAL A 25 -17.58 -33.37 -9.21
N ASN A 26 -16.99 -34.27 -10.01
CA ASN A 26 -16.51 -35.57 -9.52
C ASN A 26 -15.20 -35.57 -8.71
N SER A 27 -14.51 -34.44 -8.51
CA SER A 27 -13.50 -34.26 -7.44
C SER A 27 -12.85 -32.87 -7.49
N CYS A 28 -12.68 -32.21 -6.34
CA CYS A 28 -11.99 -30.91 -6.21
C CYS A 28 -10.46 -31.14 -6.12
N SER A 29 -9.67 -30.56 -7.03
CA SER A 29 -8.21 -30.78 -7.14
C SER A 29 -7.39 -30.27 -5.94
N PHE A 30 -7.99 -29.45 -5.07
CA PHE A 30 -7.34 -28.87 -3.89
C PHE A 30 -7.68 -29.62 -2.59
N CYS A 31 -8.86 -30.23 -2.53
CA CYS A 31 -9.36 -30.88 -1.32
C CYS A 31 -9.09 -32.39 -1.28
N ARG A 32 -8.61 -32.98 -2.37
CA ARG A 32 -8.33 -34.42 -2.44
C ARG A 32 -7.04 -34.73 -1.67
N PRO A 33 -7.07 -35.63 -0.66
CA PRO A 33 -5.84 -36.23 -0.15
C PRO A 33 -5.22 -37.08 -1.27
N ALA A 34 -3.91 -36.93 -1.50
CA ALA A 34 -3.27 -37.68 -2.58
C ALA A 34 -3.52 -39.19 -2.40
N GLY A 35 -3.81 -39.86 -3.49
CA GLY A 35 -4.19 -41.27 -3.51
C GLY A 35 -4.00 -41.78 -4.94
N PRO A 36 -3.97 -43.10 -5.15
CA PRO A 36 -3.53 -43.69 -6.40
C PRO A 36 -4.32 -43.12 -7.58
N SER A 37 -3.57 -42.67 -8.58
CA SER A 37 -3.98 -42.17 -9.89
C SER A 37 -5.41 -42.55 -10.32
N ALA A 38 -6.29 -41.55 -10.36
CA ALA A 38 -7.45 -41.61 -11.24
C ALA A 38 -7.02 -41.15 -12.65
N PRO A 39 -7.53 -41.76 -13.73
CA PRO A 39 -7.14 -41.39 -15.09
C PRO A 39 -7.46 -39.91 -15.33
N ALA A 40 -6.50 -39.22 -15.97
CA ALA A 40 -6.67 -37.83 -16.35
C ALA A 40 -7.97 -37.67 -17.16
N ALA A 41 -8.89 -36.84 -16.68
CA ALA A 41 -10.03 -36.43 -17.49
C ALA A 41 -9.48 -35.77 -18.77
N PRO A 42 -10.04 -36.09 -19.96
CA PRO A 42 -9.55 -35.52 -21.20
C PRO A 42 -9.87 -34.02 -21.22
N SER A 43 -8.88 -33.19 -20.87
CA SER A 43 -8.94 -31.76 -21.14
C SER A 43 -8.65 -31.56 -22.63
N ALA A 44 -9.65 -31.10 -23.37
CA ALA A 44 -9.45 -30.59 -24.73
C ALA A 44 -8.30 -29.57 -24.75
N PRO A 45 -7.44 -29.57 -25.79
CA PRO A 45 -6.33 -28.64 -25.89
C PRO A 45 -6.87 -27.24 -26.17
N GLY A 46 -7.15 -26.49 -25.11
CA GLY A 46 -7.27 -25.04 -25.16
C GLY A 46 -5.89 -24.40 -25.24
N PRO A 47 -5.75 -23.19 -25.81
CA PRO A 47 -4.46 -22.56 -26.06
C PRO A 47 -3.66 -22.42 -24.76
N ALA A 48 -2.34 -22.56 -24.87
CA ALA A 48 -1.39 -22.40 -23.79
C ALA A 48 -1.59 -21.07 -23.06
N GLY A 49 -2.32 -21.10 -21.95
CA GLY A 49 -2.66 -19.93 -21.15
C GLY A 49 -3.20 -20.36 -19.81
N VAL A 50 -2.86 -19.60 -18.75
CA VAL A 50 -3.47 -19.75 -17.43
C VAL A 50 -4.96 -19.41 -17.58
N PRO A 51 -5.91 -20.34 -17.34
CA PRO A 51 -7.33 -20.02 -17.41
C PRO A 51 -7.65 -18.85 -16.46
N ASP A 52 -8.03 -17.73 -17.07
CA ASP A 52 -8.38 -16.47 -16.42
C ASP A 52 -9.88 -16.27 -16.52
N ARG A 53 -10.57 -16.33 -15.38
CA ARG A 53 -12.03 -16.20 -15.30
C ARG A 53 -12.38 -15.00 -14.45
N LEU A 54 -13.27 -14.15 -14.98
CA LEU A 54 -13.77 -12.97 -14.30
C LEU A 54 -15.27 -13.13 -14.01
N PHE A 55 -15.67 -12.82 -12.78
CA PHE A 55 -17.05 -12.90 -12.30
C PHE A 55 -17.46 -11.57 -11.68
N LEU A 56 -18.70 -11.15 -11.94
CA LEU A 56 -19.37 -10.05 -11.24
C LEU A 56 -20.17 -10.66 -10.07
N LEU A 57 -19.88 -10.24 -8.84
CA LEU A 57 -20.48 -10.82 -7.63
C LEU A 57 -21.77 -10.13 -7.19
N ASN A 58 -21.93 -8.84 -7.52
CA ASN A 58 -23.06 -8.01 -7.11
C ASN A 58 -23.73 -7.31 -8.32
N PRO A 59 -24.40 -8.04 -9.22
CA PRO A 59 -25.02 -7.45 -10.40
C PRO A 59 -26.06 -6.35 -10.09
N GLU A 60 -26.66 -6.37 -8.90
CA GLU A 60 -27.64 -5.37 -8.44
C GLU A 60 -27.05 -4.34 -7.45
N GLY A 61 -25.72 -4.27 -7.33
CA GLY A 61 -25.06 -3.37 -6.39
C GLY A 61 -25.26 -1.87 -6.72
N PRO A 62 -25.08 -0.96 -5.75
CA PRO A 62 -25.17 0.47 -6.01
C PRO A 62 -24.12 0.90 -7.03
N HIS A 63 -24.56 1.63 -8.04
CA HIS A 63 -23.67 2.29 -8.99
C HIS A 63 -23.21 3.62 -8.40
N LEU A 64 -21.94 3.66 -8.01
CA LEU A 64 -21.27 4.88 -7.58
C LEU A 64 -20.74 5.63 -8.80
N ASP A 65 -20.85 6.96 -8.82
CA ASP A 65 -20.22 7.78 -9.84
C ASP A 65 -18.73 7.99 -9.50
N PRO A 66 -17.78 7.46 -10.27
CA PRO A 66 -16.36 7.64 -10.00
C PRO A 66 -15.89 9.10 -10.03
N SER A 67 -16.66 10.01 -10.64
CA SER A 67 -16.37 11.45 -10.71
C SER A 67 -16.57 12.16 -9.36
N ASP A 68 -17.30 11.57 -8.42
CA ASP A 68 -17.48 12.12 -7.08
C ASP A 68 -16.31 11.88 -6.13
N ALA A 69 -15.26 11.19 -6.60
CA ALA A 69 -14.07 10.93 -5.80
C ALA A 69 -13.38 12.26 -5.41
N LEU A 70 -13.01 12.37 -4.15
CA LEU A 70 -12.38 13.57 -3.59
C LEU A 70 -10.87 13.45 -3.64
N LEU A 71 -10.20 14.55 -3.98
CA LEU A 71 -8.78 14.76 -3.70
C LEU A 71 -8.68 15.79 -2.57
N ILE A 72 -8.12 15.42 -1.42
CA ILE A 72 -7.99 16.30 -0.26
C ILE A 72 -6.51 16.57 0.00
N PHE A 73 -6.12 17.83 -0.11
CA PHE A 73 -4.83 18.32 0.40
C PHE A 73 -4.99 18.63 1.89
N CYS A 74 -4.30 17.88 2.74
CA CYS A 74 -4.24 18.10 4.18
C CYS A 74 -2.86 18.70 4.52
N ILE A 75 -2.81 20.03 4.65
CA ILE A 75 -1.56 20.80 4.68
C ILE A 75 -1.29 21.35 6.08
N ASP A 76 -0.09 21.06 6.58
CA ASP A 76 0.45 21.65 7.79
C ASP A 76 0.70 23.15 7.59
N ILE A 77 0.20 23.95 8.53
CA ILE A 77 0.45 25.40 8.65
C ILE A 77 0.93 25.75 10.07
N SER A 78 1.50 24.78 10.79
CA SER A 78 2.10 24.99 12.11
C SER A 78 3.35 25.88 12.05
N GLY A 79 3.83 26.33 13.21
CA GLY A 79 4.97 27.25 13.28
C GLY A 79 6.26 26.73 12.63
N SER A 80 6.49 25.41 12.58
CA SER A 80 7.67 24.83 11.93
C SER A 80 7.71 25.08 10.43
N MET A 81 6.55 25.23 9.80
CA MET A 81 6.42 25.56 8.37
C MET A 81 6.97 26.94 8.01
N GLY A 82 7.28 27.78 8.99
CA GLY A 82 7.98 29.07 8.83
C GLY A 82 9.49 28.95 8.63
N ILE A 83 10.10 27.76 8.82
CA ILE A 83 11.54 27.56 8.59
C ILE A 83 11.88 27.88 7.13
N THR A 84 12.94 28.65 6.92
CA THR A 84 13.35 29.12 5.59
C THR A 84 14.45 28.29 4.97
N SER A 85 14.44 28.21 3.63
CA SER A 85 15.51 27.63 2.82
C SER A 85 16.00 28.64 1.78
N PRO A 86 17.31 28.65 1.47
CA PRO A 86 17.86 29.54 0.47
C PRO A 86 17.43 29.11 -0.95
N VAL A 87 17.09 30.09 -1.78
CA VAL A 87 16.79 29.93 -3.20
C VAL A 87 17.68 30.89 -3.98
N SER A 88 18.44 30.33 -4.92
CA SER A 88 19.30 31.10 -5.82
C SER A 88 18.45 31.71 -6.93
N SER A 89 18.43 33.04 -7.03
CA SER A 89 17.80 33.77 -8.14
C SER A 89 18.72 34.91 -8.55
N ASP A 90 19.22 34.89 -9.80
CA ASP A 90 20.00 35.96 -10.45
C ASP A 90 20.86 36.82 -9.50
N ASP A 91 21.93 36.22 -8.97
CA ASP A 91 22.91 36.82 -8.04
C ASP A 91 22.44 37.22 -6.63
N LYS A 92 21.21 36.85 -6.22
CA LYS A 92 20.71 37.05 -4.84
C LYS A 92 20.17 35.76 -4.24
N THR A 93 20.56 35.50 -3.00
CA THR A 93 19.96 34.43 -2.19
C THR A 93 18.69 34.97 -1.53
N ILE A 94 17.53 34.45 -1.96
CA ILE A 94 16.23 34.75 -1.35
C ILE A 94 15.87 33.60 -0.43
N TYR A 95 15.38 33.90 0.78
CA TYR A 95 14.92 32.90 1.72
C TYR A 95 13.42 32.72 1.58
N ARG A 96 12.97 31.48 1.40
CA ARG A 96 11.55 31.12 1.30
C ARG A 96 11.18 30.14 2.39
N THR A 97 10.00 30.30 3.00
CA THR A 97 9.52 29.38 4.04
C THR A 97 9.09 28.04 3.43
N ARG A 98 9.10 26.96 4.22
CA ARG A 98 8.55 25.66 3.82
C ARG A 98 7.09 25.78 3.35
N LEU A 99 6.28 26.56 4.06
CA LEU A 99 4.90 26.84 3.67
C LEU A 99 4.81 27.50 2.28
N GLN A 100 5.70 28.43 1.95
CA GLN A 100 5.73 29.06 0.62
C GLN A 100 6.01 28.04 -0.49
N PHE A 101 6.94 27.10 -0.29
CA PHE A 101 7.18 26.03 -1.27
C PHE A 101 5.96 25.11 -1.42
N VAL A 102 5.31 24.73 -0.32
CA VAL A 102 4.09 23.91 -0.36
C VAL A 102 2.96 24.64 -1.08
N LYS A 103 2.75 25.93 -0.79
CA LYS A 103 1.75 26.77 -1.49
C LYS A 103 1.98 26.77 -2.99
N ASP A 104 3.21 27.04 -3.43
CA ASP A 104 3.56 27.04 -4.85
C ASP A 104 3.34 25.68 -5.52
N ALA A 105 3.76 24.61 -4.85
CA ALA A 105 3.65 23.25 -5.37
C ALA A 105 2.18 22.83 -5.56
N VAL A 106 1.34 23.08 -4.55
CA VAL A 106 -0.09 22.76 -4.60
C VAL A 106 -0.82 23.65 -5.62
N LEU A 107 -0.46 24.94 -5.72
CA LEU A 107 -1.01 25.83 -6.74
C LEU A 107 -0.71 25.31 -8.16
N GLN A 108 0.52 24.88 -8.42
CA GLN A 108 0.91 24.29 -9.71
C GLN A 108 0.14 22.99 -9.99
N CYS A 109 -0.01 22.11 -8.99
CA CYS A 109 -0.83 20.89 -9.12
C CYS A 109 -2.30 21.24 -9.44
N VAL A 110 -2.91 22.18 -8.72
CA VAL A 110 -4.28 22.63 -8.95
C VAL A 110 -4.45 23.20 -10.36
N GLN A 111 -3.50 24.01 -10.83
CA GLN A 111 -3.50 24.55 -12.20
C GLN A 111 -3.47 23.41 -13.22
N ARG A 112 -2.58 22.43 -13.07
CA ARG A 112 -2.49 21.28 -13.97
C ARG A 112 -3.77 20.43 -13.95
N LEU A 113 -4.32 20.15 -12.78
CA LEU A 113 -5.56 19.40 -12.61
C LEU A 113 -6.74 20.08 -13.27
N CYS A 114 -6.82 21.42 -13.28
CA CYS A 114 -7.88 22.14 -13.99
C CYS A 114 -7.89 21.84 -15.50
N TYR A 115 -6.72 21.62 -16.11
CA TYR A 115 -6.62 21.30 -17.53
C TYR A 115 -6.85 19.81 -17.81
N GLN A 116 -6.33 18.92 -16.95
CA GLN A 116 -6.35 17.48 -17.19
C GLN A 116 -7.63 16.79 -16.68
N GLN A 117 -8.17 17.25 -15.55
CA GLN A 117 -9.28 16.63 -14.82
C GLN A 117 -10.19 17.72 -14.20
N PRO A 118 -10.86 18.56 -15.01
CA PRO A 118 -11.66 19.69 -14.52
C PRO A 118 -12.82 19.28 -13.60
N GLU A 119 -13.33 18.05 -13.77
CA GLU A 119 -14.42 17.48 -12.97
C GLU A 119 -13.98 16.94 -11.61
N LEU A 120 -12.67 16.80 -11.38
CA LEU A 120 -12.15 16.32 -10.09
C LEU A 120 -12.57 17.29 -8.98
N ARG A 121 -13.04 16.75 -7.86
CA ARG A 121 -13.44 17.53 -6.69
C ARG A 121 -12.25 17.65 -5.75
N VAL A 122 -11.75 18.88 -5.55
CA VAL A 122 -10.57 19.13 -4.72
C VAL A 122 -10.94 19.86 -3.44
N GLY A 123 -10.58 19.27 -2.30
CA GLY A 123 -10.71 19.85 -0.97
C GLY A 123 -9.37 20.31 -0.40
N LEU A 124 -9.43 21.32 0.46
CA LEU A 124 -8.29 21.79 1.24
C LEU A 124 -8.65 21.73 2.72
N ILE A 125 -7.81 21.04 3.49
CA ILE A 125 -7.83 21.05 4.95
C ILE A 125 -6.46 21.54 5.39
N THR A 126 -6.44 22.50 6.30
CA THR A 126 -5.18 22.99 6.89
C THR A 126 -5.20 22.79 8.38
N PHE A 127 -4.03 22.55 8.97
CA PHE A 127 -3.93 22.30 10.39
C PHE A 127 -2.73 22.98 11.03
N ASN A 128 -2.95 23.45 12.24
CA ASN A 128 -1.95 23.87 13.21
C ASN A 128 -2.47 23.49 14.62
N ASN A 129 -2.56 24.41 15.58
CA ASN A 129 -3.29 24.17 16.83
C ASN A 129 -4.83 24.06 16.62
N GLN A 130 -5.31 24.35 15.41
CA GLN A 130 -6.68 24.23 14.96
C GLN A 130 -6.73 23.49 13.62
N VAL A 131 -7.87 22.91 13.27
CA VAL A 131 -8.08 22.29 11.96
C VAL A 131 -9.16 23.04 11.20
N THR A 132 -8.85 23.49 9.98
CA THR A 132 -9.77 24.24 9.13
C THR A 132 -10.14 23.43 7.91
N LEU A 133 -11.44 23.17 7.70
CA LEU A 133 -11.97 22.72 6.41
C LEU A 133 -12.31 23.95 5.57
N HIS A 134 -11.63 24.11 4.43
CA HIS A 134 -11.86 25.26 3.57
C HIS A 134 -13.08 25.02 2.67
N GLY A 135 -14.09 25.88 2.82
CA GLY A 135 -15.32 25.79 2.03
C GLY A 135 -15.21 26.47 0.66
N TYR A 136 -16.25 26.33 -0.16
CA TYR A 136 -16.42 26.97 -1.47
C TYR A 136 -17.54 28.03 -1.45
N GLU A 137 -17.81 28.71 -2.58
CA GLU A 137 -18.82 29.77 -2.64
C GLU A 137 -20.22 29.27 -2.19
N GLY A 138 -20.79 29.92 -1.17
CA GLY A 138 -22.03 29.47 -0.51
C GLY A 138 -21.84 28.55 0.71
N SER A 139 -20.65 27.97 0.92
CA SER A 139 -20.29 27.18 2.11
C SER A 139 -19.09 27.81 2.82
N GLY A 140 -19.28 28.33 4.04
CA GLY A 140 -18.19 28.89 4.84
C GLY A 140 -17.11 27.86 5.17
N SER A 141 -15.91 28.32 5.53
CA SER A 141 -14.90 27.44 6.13
C SER A 141 -15.33 27.06 7.55
N ARG A 142 -15.00 25.84 7.97
CA ARG A 142 -15.26 25.36 9.34
C ARG A 142 -13.94 25.22 10.09
N LEU A 143 -13.82 25.94 11.19
CA LEU A 143 -12.67 25.90 12.10
C LEU A 143 -13.02 25.02 13.30
N LEU A 144 -12.12 24.10 13.65
CA LEU A 144 -12.23 23.21 14.81
C LEU A 144 -11.01 23.42 15.71
N GLY A 145 -11.22 23.47 17.02
CA GLY A 145 -10.14 23.78 17.97
C GLY A 145 -10.34 23.19 19.37
N ASP A 146 -9.27 23.22 20.15
CA ASP A 146 -9.28 22.87 21.58
C ASP A 146 -9.89 21.47 21.84
N ALA A 147 -10.91 21.40 22.70
CA ALA A 147 -11.56 20.15 23.10
C ALA A 147 -12.19 19.38 21.93
N GLU A 148 -12.57 20.06 20.85
CA GLU A 148 -13.15 19.42 19.66
C GLU A 148 -12.15 18.50 18.95
N LEU A 149 -10.85 18.77 19.09
CA LEU A 149 -9.80 18.01 18.41
C LEU A 149 -9.51 16.65 19.06
N ILE A 150 -10.07 16.39 20.25
CA ILE A 150 -9.81 15.17 21.03
C ILE A 150 -10.88 14.11 20.75
N ASP A 151 -12.11 14.51 20.40
CA ASP A 151 -13.24 13.61 20.18
C ASP A 151 -13.29 13.12 18.71
N SER A 152 -12.90 11.87 18.51
CA SER A 152 -12.90 11.23 17.19
C SER A 152 -14.29 11.11 16.55
N GLU A 153 -15.34 10.90 17.34
CA GLU A 153 -16.70 10.77 16.81
C GLU A 153 -17.27 12.14 16.45
N TYR A 154 -16.97 13.17 17.25
CA TYR A 154 -17.28 14.54 16.89
C TYR A 154 -16.60 14.96 15.57
N LEU A 155 -15.31 14.65 15.40
CA LEU A 155 -14.57 14.95 14.16
C LEU A 155 -15.18 14.23 12.94
N LYS A 156 -15.54 12.94 13.07
CA LYS A 156 -16.23 12.21 11.99
C LYS A 156 -17.60 12.82 11.66
N GLY A 157 -18.36 13.24 12.68
CA GLY A 157 -19.62 13.95 12.50
C GLY A 157 -19.42 15.30 11.81
N ALA A 158 -18.36 16.03 12.18
CA ALA A 158 -18.02 17.31 11.59
C ALA A 158 -17.67 17.20 10.10
N ALA A 159 -16.88 16.19 9.72
CA ALA A 159 -16.56 15.88 8.32
C ALA A 159 -17.80 15.44 7.53
N SER A 160 -18.68 14.63 8.13
CA SER A 160 -19.90 14.13 7.48
C SER A 160 -20.90 15.26 7.19
N ALA A 161 -20.99 16.24 8.09
CA ALA A 161 -21.85 17.42 7.93
C ALA A 161 -21.28 18.47 6.95
N PHE A 162 -19.98 18.44 6.66
CA PHE A 162 -19.35 19.39 5.74
C PHE A 162 -19.67 19.03 4.29
N LEU A 163 -19.99 20.02 3.46
CA LEU A 163 -20.37 19.78 2.06
C LEU A 163 -19.15 19.42 1.22
N SER A 164 -19.30 18.43 0.33
CA SER A 164 -18.28 18.14 -0.68
C SER A 164 -18.12 19.34 -1.62
N PRO A 165 -16.90 19.67 -2.04
CA PRO A 165 -16.69 20.73 -3.00
C PRO A 165 -17.30 20.37 -4.37
N PRO A 166 -17.84 21.36 -5.11
CA PRO A 166 -18.12 21.22 -6.54
C PRO A 166 -16.85 20.87 -7.33
N PRO A 167 -16.99 20.48 -8.61
CA PRO A 167 -15.88 20.31 -9.54
C PRO A 167 -14.83 21.43 -9.49
N LEU A 168 -13.57 21.08 -9.71
CA LEU A 168 -12.45 22.02 -9.62
C LEU A 168 -12.61 23.20 -10.59
N CYS A 169 -13.19 22.98 -11.77
CA CYS A 169 -13.47 24.04 -12.74
C CYS A 169 -14.34 25.18 -12.17
N GLN A 170 -15.15 24.92 -11.13
CA GLN A 170 -15.99 25.91 -10.45
C GLN A 170 -15.35 26.47 -9.18
N THR A 171 -14.43 25.73 -8.55
CA THR A 171 -13.86 26.09 -7.22
C THR A 171 -12.43 26.60 -7.27
N ARG A 172 -11.76 26.53 -8.44
CA ARG A 172 -10.35 26.88 -8.65
C ARG A 172 -9.94 28.20 -8.00
N ASP A 173 -10.61 29.30 -8.35
CA ASP A 173 -10.17 30.64 -7.93
C ASP A 173 -10.25 30.83 -6.41
N ARG A 174 -11.20 30.16 -5.75
CA ARG A 174 -11.33 30.19 -4.30
C ARG A 174 -10.29 29.30 -3.63
N LEU A 175 -10.02 28.12 -4.17
CA LEU A 175 -8.96 27.25 -3.69
C LEU A 175 -7.59 27.95 -3.79
N GLN A 176 -7.31 28.62 -4.91
CA GLN A 176 -6.09 29.41 -5.09
C GLN A 176 -5.99 30.57 -4.10
N ARG A 177 -7.07 31.32 -3.87
CA ARG A 177 -7.11 32.38 -2.87
C ARG A 177 -6.89 31.84 -1.45
N ALA A 178 -7.51 30.72 -1.10
CA ALA A 178 -7.32 30.07 0.21
C ALA A 178 -5.84 29.67 0.40
N LEU A 179 -5.23 29.03 -0.61
CA LEU A 179 -3.81 28.67 -0.60
C LEU A 179 -2.90 29.89 -0.43
N LEU A 180 -3.13 30.96 -1.21
CA LEU A 180 -2.36 32.19 -1.13
C LEU A 180 -2.51 32.90 0.23
N GLY A 181 -3.67 32.77 0.87
CA GLY A 181 -3.98 33.33 2.19
C GLY A 181 -3.44 32.53 3.38
N LEU A 182 -2.84 31.35 3.17
CA LEU A 182 -2.29 30.56 4.28
C LEU A 182 -1.11 31.26 4.94
N SER A 183 -1.10 31.22 6.27
CA SER A 183 -0.05 31.71 7.17
C SER A 183 0.28 30.65 8.21
N GLU A 184 1.56 30.58 8.58
CA GLU A 184 2.04 29.68 9.62
C GLU A 184 1.74 30.16 11.04
N GLY A 185 1.62 29.21 11.98
CA GLY A 185 1.58 29.50 13.42
C GLY A 185 0.97 28.37 14.22
N GLY A 186 1.20 28.34 15.53
CA GLY A 186 0.63 27.32 16.42
C GLY A 186 1.35 25.97 16.41
N SER A 187 0.75 25.01 17.12
CA SER A 187 1.20 23.63 17.22
C SER A 187 0.77 22.80 16.00
N THR A 188 0.93 21.48 16.02
CA THR A 188 0.77 20.57 14.87
C THR A 188 -0.31 19.51 15.16
N ALA A 189 -1.59 19.86 14.93
CA ALA A 189 -2.75 18.97 15.10
C ALA A 189 -2.93 17.96 13.96
N LEU A 190 -1.88 17.18 13.66
CA LEU A 190 -1.88 16.26 12.52
C LEU A 190 -2.90 15.12 12.70
N GLY A 191 -2.96 14.48 13.87
CA GLY A 191 -3.88 13.36 14.13
C GLY A 191 -5.35 13.71 13.85
N PRO A 192 -5.90 14.79 14.45
CA PRO A 192 -7.25 15.27 14.15
C PRO A 192 -7.46 15.63 12.68
N ALA A 193 -6.46 16.29 12.05
CA ALA A 193 -6.56 16.69 10.66
C ALA A 193 -6.60 15.50 9.70
N ALA A 194 -5.76 14.48 9.93
CA ALA A 194 -5.75 13.25 9.17
C ALA A 194 -7.08 12.50 9.31
N LEU A 195 -7.61 12.38 10.54
CA LEU A 195 -8.91 11.76 10.79
C LEU A 195 -10.02 12.48 10.02
N LEU A 196 -10.04 13.81 10.08
CA LEU A 196 -11.06 14.64 9.42
C LEU A 196 -10.97 14.55 7.89
N ALA A 197 -9.76 14.58 7.34
CA ALA A 197 -9.51 14.42 5.91
C ALA A 197 -9.96 13.05 5.41
N ILE A 198 -9.59 11.98 6.13
CA ILE A 198 -10.00 10.62 5.78
C ILE A 198 -11.52 10.46 5.93
N ALA A 199 -12.13 11.04 6.96
CA ALA A 199 -13.57 11.00 7.15
C ALA A 199 -14.34 11.69 6.01
N MET A 200 -13.84 12.85 5.56
CA MET A 200 -14.42 13.54 4.41
C MET A 200 -14.24 12.73 3.11
N ALA A 201 -13.05 12.17 2.88
CA ALA A 201 -12.75 11.32 1.72
C ALA A 201 -13.56 10.00 1.71
N SER A 202 -13.88 9.45 2.88
CA SER A 202 -14.58 8.17 3.07
C SER A 202 -16.02 8.16 2.53
N ARG A 203 -16.53 9.32 2.11
CA ARG A 203 -17.83 9.45 1.43
C ARG A 203 -17.83 8.80 0.05
N GLN A 204 -16.67 8.71 -0.59
CA GLN A 204 -16.54 8.12 -1.92
C GLN A 204 -15.29 7.25 -2.02
N ALA A 205 -15.48 5.98 -2.39
CA ALA A 205 -14.36 5.09 -2.65
C ALA A 205 -13.53 5.57 -3.85
N GLY A 206 -12.21 5.38 -3.78
CA GLY A 206 -11.25 5.91 -4.74
C GLY A 206 -10.82 7.35 -4.47
N SER A 207 -11.30 7.97 -3.39
CA SER A 207 -10.81 9.27 -2.93
C SER A 207 -9.36 9.19 -2.43
N LYS A 208 -8.65 10.30 -2.52
CA LYS A 208 -7.24 10.45 -2.11
C LYS A 208 -7.09 11.54 -1.05
N VAL A 209 -6.25 11.26 -0.07
CA VAL A 209 -5.79 12.24 0.92
C VAL A 209 -4.27 12.36 0.81
N ILE A 210 -3.76 13.58 0.69
CA ILE A 210 -2.32 13.85 0.74
C ILE A 210 -2.05 14.67 2.00
N VAL A 211 -1.40 14.04 2.97
CA VAL A 211 -0.94 14.70 4.20
C VAL A 211 0.45 15.26 3.95
N CYS A 212 0.61 16.58 4.08
CA CYS A 212 1.89 17.27 3.94
C CYS A 212 2.25 17.92 5.28
N THR A 213 3.34 17.49 5.91
CA THR A 213 3.76 17.94 7.25
C THR A 213 5.27 18.15 7.30
N ASP A 214 5.74 19.03 8.19
CA ASP A 214 7.18 19.23 8.44
C ASP A 214 7.57 19.05 9.92
N GLY A 215 6.59 18.72 10.77
CA GLY A 215 6.75 18.52 12.19
C GLY A 215 6.05 17.26 12.73
N LYS A 216 6.37 16.93 13.97
CA LYS A 216 5.69 15.88 14.75
C LYS A 216 4.32 16.38 15.18
N ALA A 217 3.35 15.48 15.18
CA ALA A 217 2.09 15.73 15.84
C ALA A 217 2.33 15.99 17.33
N ASN A 218 1.76 17.05 17.91
CA ASN A 218 2.02 17.43 19.31
C ASN A 218 0.78 17.88 20.07
N THR A 219 -0.39 17.58 19.52
CA THR A 219 -1.69 17.65 20.19
C THR A 219 -2.10 16.28 20.73
N ASP A 220 -3.05 16.24 21.65
CA ASP A 220 -3.43 15.01 22.38
C ASP A 220 -3.77 13.81 21.48
N LEU A 221 -4.62 14.01 20.47
CA LEU A 221 -5.00 12.94 19.55
C LEU A 221 -3.87 12.68 18.54
N GLY A 222 -3.27 11.49 18.60
CA GLY A 222 -2.20 11.09 17.69
C GLY A 222 -0.86 11.78 17.97
N ASN A 223 -0.57 12.15 19.21
CA ASN A 223 0.69 12.79 19.62
C ASN A 223 1.93 11.94 19.28
N LEU A 224 2.95 12.55 18.69
CA LEU A 224 4.21 11.92 18.26
C LEU A 224 5.45 12.55 18.91
N GLU A 225 5.29 13.62 19.69
CA GLU A 225 6.36 14.32 20.40
C GLU A 225 6.70 13.71 21.76
N VAL A 226 5.71 13.17 22.47
CA VAL A 226 5.97 12.56 23.79
C VAL A 226 6.90 11.36 23.60
N GLU A 227 8.17 11.56 23.98
CA GLU A 227 9.25 10.60 23.81
C GLU A 227 9.01 9.31 24.61
N ASP A 228 9.73 8.27 24.19
CA ASP A 228 9.73 6.86 24.63
C ASP A 228 10.01 6.61 26.13
N HIS A 229 9.64 7.52 27.04
CA HIS A 229 9.76 7.31 28.49
C HIS A 229 8.64 6.42 29.05
N ASP A 230 7.48 6.37 28.38
CA ASP A 230 6.36 5.51 28.74
C ASP A 230 5.90 4.70 27.51
N ALA A 231 5.92 3.36 27.63
CA ALA A 231 5.50 2.46 26.57
C ALA A 231 4.02 2.65 26.19
N HIS A 232 3.18 3.12 27.13
CA HIS A 232 1.75 3.30 26.90
C HIS A 232 1.44 4.39 25.86
N THR A 233 2.15 5.52 25.87
CA THR A 233 1.90 6.63 24.96
C THR A 233 2.28 6.27 23.52
N LEU A 234 3.40 5.58 23.32
CA LEU A 234 3.81 5.07 22.01
C LEU A 234 2.80 4.10 21.42
N LEU A 235 2.36 3.13 22.24
CA LEU A 235 1.34 2.16 21.84
C LEU A 235 0.05 2.86 21.40
N SER A 236 -0.37 3.91 22.12
CA SER A 236 -1.58 4.68 21.79
C SER A 236 -1.50 5.31 20.40
N SER A 237 -0.40 6.01 20.08
CA SER A 237 -0.24 6.67 18.77
C SER A 237 -0.04 5.68 17.63
N THR A 238 0.69 4.59 17.87
CA THR A 238 0.82 3.49 16.92
C THR A 238 -0.53 2.88 16.57
N ILE A 239 -1.35 2.56 17.59
CA ILE A 239 -2.69 2.00 17.40
C ILE A 239 -3.56 3.02 16.65
N PHE A 240 -3.53 4.29 17.04
CA PHE A 240 -4.32 5.34 16.39
C PHE A 240 -4.06 5.45 14.89
N TYR A 241 -2.80 5.61 14.45
CA TYR A 241 -2.48 5.73 13.02
C TYR A 241 -2.69 4.42 12.25
N GLN A 242 -2.51 3.27 12.91
CA GLN A 242 -2.81 1.97 12.31
C GLN A 242 -4.31 1.81 12.06
N ASP A 243 -5.14 2.02 13.08
CA ASP A 243 -6.60 1.90 13.00
C ASP A 243 -7.17 2.91 11.99
N LEU A 244 -6.62 4.12 11.96
CA LEU A 244 -7.01 5.14 10.98
C LEU A 244 -6.67 4.73 9.55
N GLY A 245 -5.50 4.13 9.31
CA GLY A 245 -5.11 3.59 8.01
C GLY A 245 -5.97 2.39 7.57
N GLU A 246 -6.27 1.47 8.50
CA GLU A 246 -7.16 0.34 8.24
C GLU A 246 -8.60 0.80 7.94
N TRP A 247 -9.08 1.80 8.68
CA TRP A 247 -10.38 2.41 8.41
C TRP A 247 -10.41 3.08 7.03
N ALA A 248 -9.40 3.87 6.67
CA ALA A 248 -9.29 4.49 5.35
C ALA A 248 -9.33 3.43 4.23
N ALA A 249 -8.58 2.34 4.37
CA ALA A 249 -8.57 1.24 3.42
C ALA A 249 -9.96 0.56 3.30
N SER A 250 -10.66 0.36 4.44
CA SER A 250 -12.02 -0.17 4.49
C SER A 250 -13.09 0.75 3.90
N LYS A 251 -12.74 2.00 3.62
CA LYS A 251 -13.58 2.99 2.92
C LYS A 251 -13.13 3.22 1.48
N GLY A 252 -12.09 2.51 1.03
CA GLY A 252 -11.51 2.67 -0.29
C GLY A 252 -10.77 4.00 -0.49
N VAL A 253 -10.28 4.62 0.59
CA VAL A 253 -9.53 5.89 0.55
C VAL A 253 -8.03 5.60 0.52
N THR A 254 -7.30 6.25 -0.39
CA THR A 254 -5.83 6.20 -0.44
C THR A 254 -5.22 7.38 0.30
N VAL A 255 -4.29 7.12 1.22
CA VAL A 255 -3.66 8.17 2.04
C VAL A 255 -2.16 8.16 1.80
N SER A 256 -1.63 9.26 1.25
CA SER A 256 -0.18 9.45 1.09
C SER A 256 0.33 10.46 2.10
N VAL A 257 1.52 10.21 2.64
CA VAL A 257 2.21 11.09 3.59
C VAL A 257 3.48 11.63 2.93
N LEU A 258 3.58 12.96 2.89
CA LEU A 258 4.69 13.71 2.34
C LEU A 258 5.30 14.55 3.47
N SER A 259 6.58 14.32 3.77
CA SER A 259 7.35 15.19 4.65
C SER A 259 8.42 15.97 3.88
N ILE A 260 8.98 16.98 4.54
CA ILE A 260 10.04 17.83 3.97
C ILE A 260 11.40 17.39 4.49
N GLU A 261 12.43 17.40 3.63
CA GLU A 261 13.80 17.06 4.03
C GLU A 261 14.30 17.90 5.22
N GLY A 262 15.12 17.26 6.06
CA GLY A 262 15.66 17.88 7.27
C GLY A 262 14.65 18.00 8.42
N THR A 263 13.61 17.17 8.43
CA THR A 263 12.61 17.07 9.50
C THR A 263 12.60 15.67 10.11
N ASP A 264 11.97 15.54 11.28
CA ASP A 264 11.67 14.26 11.92
C ASP A 264 10.18 14.26 12.27
N CYS A 265 9.36 13.83 11.33
CA CYS A 265 7.89 13.76 11.43
C CYS A 265 7.39 12.43 12.00
N ARG A 266 8.28 11.51 12.39
CA ARG A 266 7.94 10.14 12.82
C ARG A 266 7.22 9.37 11.70
N LEU A 267 7.80 9.38 10.50
CA LEU A 267 7.25 8.67 9.33
C LEU A 267 7.13 7.16 9.51
N ASP A 268 7.84 6.59 10.47
CA ASP A 268 7.70 5.19 10.87
C ASP A 268 6.28 4.88 11.39
N GLU A 269 5.70 5.82 12.14
CA GLU A 269 4.32 5.75 12.61
C GLU A 269 3.32 6.28 11.58
N LEU A 270 3.57 7.46 10.99
CA LEU A 270 2.66 8.04 9.99
C LEU A 270 2.53 7.19 8.74
N GLY A 271 3.58 6.44 8.37
CA GLY A 271 3.57 5.56 7.21
C GLY A 271 2.54 4.43 7.30
N ARG A 272 2.02 4.12 8.50
CA ARG A 272 0.91 3.16 8.69
C ARG A 272 -0.37 3.59 7.99
N LEU A 273 -0.60 4.90 7.85
CA LEU A 273 -1.71 5.46 7.07
C LEU A 273 -1.62 5.06 5.59
N ALA A 274 -0.41 5.08 5.04
CA ALA A 274 -0.16 4.75 3.64
C ALA A 274 -0.12 3.24 3.39
N ASP A 275 0.40 2.48 4.34
CA ASP A 275 0.71 1.06 4.19
C ASP A 275 -0.48 0.20 3.76
N ARG A 276 -1.64 0.41 4.40
CA ARG A 276 -2.89 -0.33 4.12
C ARG A 276 -3.71 0.26 2.99
N THR A 277 -3.48 1.53 2.67
CA THR A 277 -4.31 2.30 1.73
C THR A 277 -3.72 2.35 0.32
N GLY A 278 -2.55 1.73 0.13
CA GLY A 278 -1.80 1.77 -1.13
C GLY A 278 -1.22 3.16 -1.43
N GLY A 279 -1.07 4.01 -0.41
CA GLY A 279 -0.49 5.34 -0.55
C GLY A 279 1.04 5.31 -0.49
N LYS A 280 1.65 6.49 -0.61
CA LYS A 280 3.11 6.66 -0.60
C LYS A 280 3.58 7.35 0.69
N VAL A 281 4.78 6.99 1.13
CA VAL A 281 5.51 7.68 2.21
C VAL A 281 6.75 8.31 1.59
N LEU A 282 6.76 9.63 1.48
CA LEU A 282 7.77 10.38 0.73
C LEU A 282 8.41 11.46 1.59
N ILE A 283 9.70 11.70 1.34
CA ILE A 283 10.41 12.88 1.81
C ILE A 283 10.78 13.69 0.58
N ALA A 284 10.40 14.96 0.54
CA ALA A 284 10.67 15.84 -0.58
C ALA A 284 11.59 16.99 -0.17
N SER A 285 12.53 17.32 -1.06
CA SER A 285 13.22 18.60 -0.99
C SER A 285 12.21 19.73 -1.28
N PRO A 286 12.36 20.93 -0.70
CA PRO A 286 11.44 22.03 -0.94
C PRO A 286 11.25 22.40 -2.42
N GLN A 287 12.29 22.19 -3.24
CA GLN A 287 12.26 22.48 -4.68
C GLN A 287 11.52 21.40 -5.49
N ASN A 288 11.48 20.16 -5.00
CA ASN A 288 10.87 19.02 -5.70
C ASN A 288 9.46 18.68 -5.22
N LEU A 289 8.89 19.47 -4.30
CA LEU A 289 7.54 19.22 -3.76
C LEU A 289 6.48 19.05 -4.84
N HIS A 290 6.48 19.91 -5.86
CA HIS A 290 5.52 19.82 -6.98
C HIS A 290 5.57 18.45 -7.67
N TRP A 291 6.76 17.99 -7.99
CA TRP A 291 6.97 16.70 -8.66
C TRP A 291 6.51 15.51 -7.80
N GLU A 292 6.77 15.55 -6.49
CA GLU A 292 6.33 14.48 -5.59
C GLU A 292 4.81 14.48 -5.40
N PHE A 293 4.15 15.65 -5.35
CA PHE A 293 2.69 15.72 -5.41
C PHE A 293 2.15 15.08 -6.69
N GLU A 294 2.75 15.36 -7.84
CA GLU A 294 2.30 14.81 -9.12
C GLU A 294 2.41 13.30 -9.21
N LYS A 295 3.53 12.74 -8.75
CA LYS A 295 3.70 11.29 -8.63
C LYS A 295 2.63 10.64 -7.75
N ILE A 296 2.14 11.34 -6.71
CA ILE A 296 1.03 10.83 -5.88
C ILE A 296 -0.30 10.95 -6.64
N LEU A 297 -0.51 12.03 -7.38
CA LEU A 297 -1.73 12.27 -8.14
C LEU A 297 -1.91 11.26 -9.28
N GLU A 298 -0.85 10.96 -10.02
CA GLU A 298 -0.84 10.01 -11.13
C GLU A 298 -1.13 8.56 -10.70
N ASP A 299 -0.75 8.18 -9.47
CA ASP A 299 -0.91 6.81 -8.97
C ASP A 299 -2.34 6.55 -8.48
N GLN A 300 -3.28 6.39 -9.41
CA GLN A 300 -4.70 6.24 -9.11
C GLN A 300 -5.09 4.78 -8.82
N ALA A 301 -5.81 4.56 -7.72
CA ALA A 301 -6.38 3.25 -7.42
C ALA A 301 -7.42 2.86 -8.48
N ILE A 302 -7.24 1.69 -9.08
CA ILE A 302 -8.18 1.09 -10.05
C ILE A 302 -9.20 0.16 -9.37
N ALA A 303 -8.87 -0.34 -8.19
CA ALA A 303 -9.73 -1.17 -7.38
C ALA A 303 -9.49 -0.91 -5.89
N THR A 304 -10.51 -1.19 -5.08
CA THR A 304 -10.49 -1.05 -3.62
C THR A 304 -10.91 -2.38 -2.98
N HIS A 305 -10.71 -2.53 -1.68
CA HIS A 305 -11.11 -3.73 -0.92
C HIS A 305 -10.60 -5.03 -1.56
N CYS A 306 -9.37 -5.00 -2.08
CA CYS A 306 -8.77 -6.15 -2.72
C CYS A 306 -8.33 -7.16 -1.67
N THR A 307 -8.82 -8.39 -1.82
CA THR A 307 -8.43 -9.56 -1.04
C THR A 307 -7.84 -10.58 -2.01
N VAL A 308 -6.63 -11.02 -1.71
CA VAL A 308 -5.90 -12.05 -2.46
C VAL A 308 -6.01 -13.37 -1.70
N THR A 309 -6.59 -14.39 -2.33
CA THR A 309 -6.61 -15.76 -1.77
C THR A 309 -5.80 -16.68 -2.67
N LEU A 310 -4.83 -17.38 -2.08
CA LEU A 310 -4.11 -18.46 -2.74
C LEU A 310 -4.58 -19.81 -2.21
N LEU A 311 -4.75 -20.75 -3.14
CA LEU A 311 -5.12 -22.13 -2.87
C LEU A 311 -4.05 -23.05 -3.48
N PHE A 312 -3.55 -23.94 -2.65
CA PHE A 312 -2.53 -24.94 -2.95
C PHE A 312 -3.08 -26.36 -2.68
N PRO A 313 -2.41 -27.40 -3.19
CA PRO A 313 -2.62 -28.76 -2.70
C PRO A 313 -2.21 -28.88 -1.22
N GLN A 314 -2.77 -29.87 -0.51
CA GLN A 314 -2.51 -30.10 0.93
C GLN A 314 -1.05 -30.35 1.30
N SER A 315 -0.22 -30.74 0.33
CA SER A 315 1.21 -30.97 0.49
C SER A 315 2.05 -29.68 0.49
N LEU A 316 1.47 -28.54 0.14
CA LEU A 316 2.14 -27.23 0.16
C LEU A 316 1.50 -26.32 1.22
N CYS A 317 2.30 -25.40 1.75
CA CYS A 317 1.84 -24.36 2.65
C CYS A 317 2.47 -23.01 2.31
N LEU A 318 1.76 -21.94 2.66
CA LEU A 318 2.31 -20.59 2.57
C LEU A 318 3.27 -20.34 3.74
N ARG A 319 4.25 -19.48 3.51
CA ARG A 319 5.20 -19.03 4.52
C ARG A 319 4.88 -17.60 4.91
N GLY A 320 4.92 -17.31 6.21
CA GLY A 320 4.79 -15.94 6.74
C GLY A 320 3.37 -15.36 6.77
N GLU A 321 2.34 -16.12 6.38
CA GLU A 321 0.93 -15.68 6.39
C GLU A 321 0.17 -16.26 7.60
N ARG A 322 -0.76 -15.48 8.19
CA ARG A 322 -1.61 -15.96 9.30
C ARG A 322 -2.58 -17.03 8.78
N GLU A 323 -2.72 -18.14 9.52
CA GLU A 323 -3.62 -19.27 9.21
C GLU A 323 -3.39 -19.98 7.86
N ALA A 324 -2.16 -20.30 7.46
CA ALA A 324 -1.95 -20.84 6.11
C ALA A 324 -1.30 -22.22 6.06
N GLU A 325 -2.15 -23.25 6.17
CA GLU A 325 -1.89 -24.55 5.55
C GLU A 325 -1.90 -24.40 4.01
N HIS A 326 -2.73 -25.16 3.30
CA HIS A 326 -2.86 -25.16 1.85
C HIS A 326 -3.73 -24.01 1.29
N LYS A 327 -4.13 -23.07 2.12
CA LYS A 327 -4.89 -21.86 1.76
C LYS A 327 -4.34 -20.69 2.53
N GLY A 328 -4.17 -19.53 1.89
CA GLY A 328 -3.91 -18.28 2.61
C GLY A 328 -4.61 -17.11 1.97
N THR A 329 -4.98 -16.16 2.81
CA THR A 329 -5.75 -14.97 2.43
C THR A 329 -5.03 -13.74 2.93
N ARG A 330 -4.82 -12.76 2.04
CA ARG A 330 -4.17 -11.49 2.35
C ARG A 330 -5.07 -10.34 1.93
N GLU A 331 -5.39 -9.48 2.89
CA GLU A 331 -6.04 -8.20 2.63
C GLU A 331 -5.01 -7.21 2.09
N VAL A 332 -5.21 -6.77 0.85
CA VAL A 332 -4.34 -5.85 0.13
C VAL A 332 -4.83 -4.41 0.25
N GLY A 333 -6.15 -4.20 0.29
CA GLY A 333 -6.74 -2.86 0.35
C GLY A 333 -6.89 -2.24 -1.04
N ASN A 334 -6.38 -1.04 -1.25
CA ASN A 334 -6.50 -0.34 -2.54
C ASN A 334 -5.36 -0.73 -3.48
N VAL A 335 -5.69 -0.90 -4.76
CA VAL A 335 -4.77 -1.43 -5.77
C VAL A 335 -4.61 -0.41 -6.89
N SER A 336 -3.37 -0.07 -7.20
CA SER A 336 -3.01 0.71 -8.38
C SER A 336 -2.56 -0.19 -9.55
N PRO A 337 -2.51 0.32 -10.80
CA PRO A 337 -2.14 -0.47 -11.98
C PRO A 337 -0.77 -1.14 -11.90
N HIS A 338 0.14 -0.59 -11.11
CA HIS A 338 1.53 -1.02 -11.01
C HIS A 338 1.84 -1.78 -9.72
N MET A 339 0.81 -2.11 -8.93
CA MET A 339 1.00 -2.87 -7.71
C MET A 339 1.40 -4.32 -8.02
N GLU A 340 2.50 -4.75 -7.43
CA GLU A 340 2.96 -6.14 -7.47
C GLU A 340 3.08 -6.68 -6.06
N ILE A 341 2.68 -7.94 -5.86
CA ILE A 341 2.76 -8.60 -4.57
C ILE A 341 3.46 -9.93 -4.77
N THR A 342 4.43 -10.18 -3.91
CA THR A 342 5.13 -11.46 -3.85
C THR A 342 4.67 -12.25 -2.62
N LEU A 343 4.60 -13.57 -2.78
CA LEU A 343 4.13 -14.52 -1.77
C LEU A 343 5.08 -15.71 -1.78
N GLN A 344 5.42 -16.21 -0.59
CA GLN A 344 6.31 -17.36 -0.42
C GLN A 344 5.50 -18.59 -0.02
N PHE A 345 5.82 -19.73 -0.62
CA PHE A 345 5.23 -21.01 -0.28
C PHE A 345 6.30 -22.11 -0.36
N GLY A 346 6.02 -23.25 0.26
CA GLY A 346 6.90 -24.40 0.23
C GLY A 346 6.15 -25.69 0.53
N ALA A 347 6.86 -26.81 0.50
CA ALA A 347 6.32 -28.07 0.99
C ALA A 347 6.02 -27.98 2.49
N LYS A 348 4.92 -28.61 2.92
CA LYS A 348 4.57 -28.74 4.34
C LYS A 348 5.64 -29.61 5.01
N GLU A 349 6.15 -29.16 6.16
CA GLU A 349 7.05 -29.98 6.98
C GLU A 349 6.30 -31.25 7.42
N GLN A 350 6.96 -32.40 7.32
CA GLN A 350 6.32 -33.67 7.61
C GLN A 350 6.09 -33.82 9.10
N ASP A 351 4.83 -33.88 9.49
CA ASP A 351 4.45 -34.51 10.74
C ASP A 351 4.38 -36.03 10.50
N PRO A 352 5.15 -36.86 11.22
CA PRO A 352 5.10 -38.31 11.07
C PRO A 352 3.71 -38.92 11.28
N GLU A 353 2.77 -38.20 11.91
CA GLU A 353 1.37 -38.63 12.09
C GLU A 353 0.41 -38.16 10.97
N SER A 354 0.86 -37.27 10.06
CA SER A 354 0.02 -36.70 9.01
C SER A 354 -0.06 -37.59 7.77
N ALA A 355 -1.27 -38.04 7.41
CA ALA A 355 -1.56 -38.89 6.24
C ALA A 355 -1.48 -38.17 4.88
N VAL A 356 -0.82 -37.01 4.77
CA VAL A 356 -0.68 -36.25 3.52
C VAL A 356 0.47 -36.84 2.69
N PRO A 357 0.22 -37.43 1.52
CA PRO A 357 1.28 -38.05 0.71
C PRO A 357 2.24 -37.02 0.12
N LEU A 358 3.49 -37.46 -0.01
CA LEU A 358 4.55 -36.74 -0.70
C LEU A 358 4.21 -36.48 -2.16
N LEU A 359 4.61 -35.31 -2.66
CA LEU A 359 4.58 -35.01 -4.09
C LEU A 359 5.63 -35.85 -4.82
N SER A 360 5.21 -36.63 -5.81
CA SER A 360 6.11 -37.44 -6.64
C SER A 360 6.56 -36.69 -7.89
N ALA A 361 7.80 -36.90 -8.35
CA ALA A 361 8.22 -36.33 -9.63
C ALA A 361 7.31 -36.79 -10.79
N GLY A 362 7.02 -35.86 -11.70
CA GLY A 362 6.10 -36.05 -12.82
C GLY A 362 4.63 -35.77 -12.48
N GLU A 363 4.28 -35.60 -11.19
CA GLU A 363 2.95 -35.13 -10.81
C GLU A 363 2.74 -33.67 -11.23
N ARG A 364 1.49 -33.33 -11.57
CA ARG A 364 1.09 -31.95 -11.85
C ARG A 364 0.26 -31.42 -10.69
N VAL A 365 0.71 -30.32 -10.10
CA VAL A 365 0.01 -29.62 -9.02
C VAL A 365 -0.67 -28.36 -9.54
N SER A 366 -1.88 -28.14 -9.06
CA SER A 366 -2.66 -26.92 -9.35
C SER A 366 -2.44 -25.89 -8.26
N VAL A 367 -2.16 -24.65 -8.66
CA VAL A 367 -2.17 -23.48 -7.78
C VAL A 367 -3.21 -22.51 -8.30
N GLN A 368 -4.12 -22.07 -7.43
CA GLN A 368 -5.17 -21.12 -7.79
C GLN A 368 -5.03 -19.82 -7.02
N LEU A 369 -5.10 -18.72 -7.76
CA LEU A 369 -5.17 -17.36 -7.26
C LEU A 369 -6.58 -16.82 -7.46
N GLN A 370 -7.19 -16.33 -6.39
CA GLN A 370 -8.48 -15.67 -6.40
C GLN A 370 -8.29 -14.22 -5.93
N LEU A 371 -8.72 -13.28 -6.78
CA LEU A 371 -8.69 -11.85 -6.50
C LEU A 371 -10.13 -11.37 -6.34
N ARG A 372 -10.53 -11.06 -5.11
CA ARG A 372 -11.81 -10.40 -4.85
C ARG A 372 -11.54 -8.91 -4.67
N TYR A 373 -12.24 -8.05 -5.39
CA TYR A 373 -12.02 -6.61 -5.30
C TYR A 373 -13.27 -5.82 -5.70
N ARG A 374 -13.29 -4.53 -5.39
CA ARG A 374 -14.36 -3.60 -5.78
C ARG A 374 -13.84 -2.56 -6.76
N LEU A 375 -14.52 -2.43 -7.90
CA LEU A 375 -14.30 -1.38 -8.89
C LEU A 375 -14.74 -0.02 -8.32
N ARG A 376 -14.26 1.06 -8.93
CA ARG A 376 -14.61 2.44 -8.52
C ARG A 376 -16.10 2.76 -8.63
N ASP A 377 -16.81 2.06 -9.49
CA ASP A 377 -18.27 2.20 -9.66
C ASP A 377 -19.09 1.38 -8.64
N GLY A 378 -18.44 0.72 -7.68
CA GLY A 378 -19.09 -0.06 -6.62
C GLY A 378 -19.25 -1.55 -6.92
N ARG A 379 -19.01 -1.99 -8.17
CA ARG A 379 -19.12 -3.41 -8.54
C ARG A 379 -18.03 -4.26 -7.89
N GLU A 380 -18.43 -5.35 -7.27
CA GLU A 380 -17.59 -6.39 -6.72
C GLU A 380 -17.28 -7.44 -7.78
N MET A 381 -15.99 -7.68 -7.97
CA MET A 381 -15.46 -8.59 -8.97
C MET A 381 -14.70 -9.71 -8.28
N LEU A 382 -14.71 -10.89 -8.90
CA LEU A 382 -13.85 -12.01 -8.57
C LEU A 382 -13.10 -12.43 -9.84
N ARG A 383 -11.76 -12.36 -9.82
CA ARG A 383 -10.90 -12.91 -10.87
C ARG A 383 -10.22 -14.18 -10.35
N VAL A 384 -10.30 -15.27 -11.09
CA VAL A 384 -9.73 -16.57 -10.72
C VAL A 384 -8.75 -17.01 -11.79
N LEU A 385 -7.51 -17.24 -11.37
CA LEU A 385 -6.39 -17.70 -12.19
C LEU A 385 -5.93 -19.06 -11.66
N THR A 386 -5.82 -20.07 -12.51
CA THR A 386 -5.33 -21.40 -12.09
C THR A 386 -4.13 -21.82 -12.91
N ALA A 387 -2.98 -21.99 -12.28
CA ALA A 387 -1.77 -22.47 -12.92
C ALA A 387 -1.50 -23.94 -12.58
N GLN A 388 -1.05 -24.71 -13.56
CA GLN A 388 -0.50 -26.05 -13.34
C GLN A 388 1.02 -25.96 -13.30
N ARG A 389 1.64 -26.70 -12.39
CA ARG A 389 3.10 -26.83 -12.26
C ARG A 389 3.48 -28.29 -12.14
N GLU A 390 4.63 -28.65 -12.71
CA GLU A 390 5.17 -30.00 -12.65
C GLU A 390 6.09 -30.14 -11.43
N VAL A 391 6.02 -31.29 -10.77
CA VAL A 391 6.91 -31.64 -9.66
C VAL A 391 8.14 -32.36 -10.23
N THR A 392 9.33 -32.00 -9.76
CA THR A 392 10.59 -32.64 -10.16
C THR A 392 11.49 -32.87 -8.94
N HIS A 393 12.33 -33.91 -9.01
CA HIS A 393 13.43 -34.14 -8.06
C HIS A 393 14.76 -33.57 -8.56
N ASP A 394 14.83 -33.08 -9.80
CA ASP A 394 16.03 -32.49 -10.37
C ASP A 394 16.20 -31.04 -9.92
N SER A 395 17.08 -30.83 -8.94
CA SER A 395 17.41 -29.51 -8.43
C SER A 395 18.06 -28.61 -9.48
N SER A 396 18.81 -29.16 -10.44
CA SER A 396 19.51 -28.35 -11.45
C SER A 396 18.51 -27.75 -12.44
N SER A 397 17.51 -28.53 -12.88
CA SER A 397 16.41 -28.01 -13.71
C SER A 397 15.58 -26.95 -12.98
N VAL A 398 15.41 -27.04 -11.65
CA VAL A 398 14.71 -26.01 -10.89
C VAL A 398 15.54 -24.73 -10.86
N LEU A 399 16.82 -24.83 -10.48
CA LEU A 399 17.71 -23.67 -10.32
C LEU A 399 17.91 -22.91 -11.64
N SER A 400 18.00 -23.60 -12.77
CA SER A 400 18.12 -22.95 -14.08
C SER A 400 16.81 -22.29 -14.57
N SER A 401 15.67 -22.64 -14.00
CA SER A 401 14.35 -22.07 -14.35
C SER A 401 13.95 -20.86 -13.48
N LEU A 402 14.75 -20.53 -12.46
CA LEU A 402 14.43 -19.46 -11.52
C LEU A 402 14.51 -18.08 -12.20
N SER A 403 13.60 -17.20 -11.81
CA SER A 403 13.68 -15.79 -12.17
C SER A 403 14.29 -14.99 -11.02
N LEU A 404 15.53 -14.53 -11.19
CA LEU A 404 16.20 -13.69 -10.18
C LEU A 404 15.44 -12.39 -9.92
N ALA A 405 14.74 -11.84 -10.91
CA ALA A 405 13.92 -10.63 -10.74
C ALA A 405 12.78 -10.84 -9.73
N ILE A 406 12.10 -11.99 -9.76
CA ILE A 406 11.05 -12.33 -8.79
C ILE A 406 11.63 -12.52 -7.40
N ILE A 407 12.78 -13.20 -7.29
CA ILE A 407 13.48 -13.43 -6.01
C ILE A 407 13.95 -12.09 -5.42
N GLN A 408 14.53 -11.22 -6.24
CA GLN A 408 14.96 -9.88 -5.84
C GLN A 408 13.79 -9.04 -5.32
N LEU A 409 12.69 -9.00 -6.06
CA LEU A 409 11.48 -8.26 -5.66
C LEU A 409 10.94 -8.81 -4.34
N ASN A 410 10.83 -10.14 -4.23
CA ASN A 410 10.32 -10.77 -3.01
C ASN A 410 11.22 -10.50 -1.80
N SER A 411 12.54 -10.62 -1.96
CA SER A 411 13.52 -10.31 -0.92
C SER A 411 13.39 -8.87 -0.45
N SER A 412 13.23 -7.91 -1.37
CA SER A 412 13.03 -6.50 -1.05
C SER A 412 11.72 -6.27 -0.29
N GLN A 413 10.61 -6.81 -0.79
CA GLN A 413 9.29 -6.63 -0.17
C GLN A 413 9.21 -7.29 1.21
N ALA A 414 9.67 -8.54 1.34
CA ALA A 414 9.62 -9.31 2.58
C ALA A 414 10.57 -8.74 3.66
N GLY A 415 11.82 -8.45 3.29
CA GLY A 415 12.78 -7.83 4.19
C GLY A 415 12.30 -6.47 4.69
N ALA A 416 11.77 -5.63 3.80
CA ALA A 416 11.21 -4.34 4.17
C ALA A 416 9.96 -4.47 5.06
N ALA A 417 9.08 -5.43 4.79
CA ALA A 417 7.90 -5.67 5.62
C ALA A 417 8.24 -6.07 7.08
N LEU A 418 9.34 -6.80 7.27
CA LEU A 418 9.89 -7.12 8.60
C LEU A 418 10.56 -5.89 9.23
N ALA A 419 11.38 -5.16 8.46
CA ALA A 419 12.13 -3.99 8.91
C ALA A 419 11.22 -2.83 9.35
N VAL A 420 10.13 -2.55 8.63
CA VAL A 420 9.12 -1.54 9.01
C VAL A 420 8.51 -1.82 10.39
N ARG A 421 8.43 -3.09 10.80
CA ARG A 421 7.93 -3.51 12.12
C ARG A 421 9.03 -3.54 13.19
N GLY A 422 10.22 -3.04 12.88
CA GLY A 422 11.38 -3.10 13.77
C GLY A 422 12.03 -4.48 13.91
N ARG A 423 11.60 -5.49 13.12
CA ARG A 423 12.10 -6.87 13.17
C ARG A 423 13.32 -7.06 12.25
N PHE A 424 14.39 -6.30 12.51
CA PHE A 424 15.54 -6.24 11.61
C PHE A 424 16.41 -7.49 11.57
N GLN A 425 16.49 -8.24 12.67
CA GLN A 425 17.21 -9.52 12.68
C GLN A 425 16.52 -10.52 11.76
N ASP A 426 15.19 -10.61 11.85
CA ASP A 426 14.39 -11.44 10.95
C ASP A 426 14.49 -10.96 9.51
N ALA A 427 14.48 -9.63 9.27
CA ALA A 427 14.67 -9.06 7.93
C ALA A 427 16.02 -9.45 7.31
N ARG A 428 17.10 -9.47 8.12
CA ARG A 428 18.43 -9.92 7.68
C ARG A 428 18.46 -11.42 7.40
N ALA A 429 17.89 -12.23 8.29
CA ALA A 429 17.81 -13.68 8.08
C ALA A 429 17.03 -14.04 6.80
N GLU A 430 15.92 -13.34 6.53
CA GLU A 430 15.17 -13.48 5.28
C GLU A 430 16.03 -13.08 4.07
N GLY A 431 16.70 -11.92 4.12
CA GLY A 431 17.61 -11.47 3.06
C GLY A 431 18.75 -12.46 2.78
N ASP A 432 19.35 -13.03 3.82
CA ASP A 432 20.42 -14.03 3.70
C ASP A 432 19.93 -15.35 3.09
N ALA A 433 18.72 -15.80 3.44
CA ALA A 433 18.11 -16.99 2.84
C ALA A 433 17.89 -16.79 1.34
N GLN A 434 17.39 -15.63 0.92
CA GLN A 434 17.18 -15.29 -0.49
C GLN A 434 18.52 -15.16 -1.23
N ARG A 435 19.55 -14.57 -0.59
CA ARG A 435 20.91 -14.49 -1.14
C ARG A 435 21.48 -15.86 -1.49
N LEU A 436 21.40 -16.81 -0.57
CA LEU A 436 21.88 -18.17 -0.79
C LEU A 436 21.16 -18.85 -1.97
N LEU A 437 19.86 -18.58 -2.16
CA LEU A 437 19.11 -19.08 -3.31
C LEU A 437 19.58 -18.44 -4.64
N MET A 438 19.79 -17.12 -4.65
CA MET A 438 20.30 -16.41 -5.83
C MET A 438 21.72 -16.86 -6.20
N ASP A 439 22.61 -17.03 -5.22
CA ASP A 439 23.98 -17.53 -5.42
C ASP A 439 23.98 -18.92 -6.09
N ARG A 440 23.07 -19.80 -5.66
CA ARG A 440 22.90 -21.12 -6.26
C ARG A 440 22.32 -21.04 -7.68
N ALA A 441 21.37 -20.14 -7.92
CA ALA A 441 20.79 -19.97 -9.26
C ALA A 441 21.85 -19.53 -10.28
N LEU A 442 22.69 -18.55 -9.91
CA LEU A 442 23.77 -18.02 -10.76
C LEU A 442 24.82 -19.07 -11.12
N GLN A 443 25.04 -20.09 -10.28
CA GLN A 443 25.95 -21.19 -10.62
C GLN A 443 25.44 -22.08 -11.77
N HIS A 444 24.12 -22.10 -12.00
CA HIS A 444 23.48 -22.96 -13.01
C HIS A 444 22.99 -22.19 -14.25
N ASN A 445 22.63 -20.92 -14.09
CA ASN A 445 22.24 -20.05 -15.18
C ASN A 445 22.82 -18.66 -14.89
N CYS A 446 23.94 -18.34 -15.55
CA CYS A 446 24.61 -17.05 -15.41
C CYS A 446 24.56 -16.30 -16.74
N SER A 447 23.78 -15.23 -16.77
CA SER A 447 23.78 -14.24 -17.83
C SER A 447 24.22 -12.88 -17.29
N ALA A 448 24.71 -12.00 -18.17
CA ALA A 448 25.08 -10.62 -17.79
C ALA A 448 23.90 -9.85 -17.19
N GLU A 449 22.67 -10.14 -17.63
CA GLU A 449 21.44 -9.53 -17.08
C GLU A 449 21.17 -10.00 -15.64
N GLU A 450 21.37 -11.31 -15.35
CA GLU A 450 21.21 -11.88 -14.02
C GLU A 450 22.27 -11.37 -13.04
N GLU A 451 23.51 -11.19 -13.48
CA GLU A 451 24.57 -10.55 -12.69
C GLU A 451 24.18 -9.11 -12.32
N GLN A 452 23.65 -8.34 -13.28
CA GLN A 452 23.19 -6.98 -13.02
C GLN A 452 22.02 -6.95 -12.02
N ILE A 453 21.06 -7.87 -12.14
CA ILE A 453 19.94 -8.02 -11.21
C ILE A 453 20.47 -8.31 -9.80
N TYR A 454 21.44 -9.21 -9.68
CA TYR A 454 22.05 -9.58 -8.41
C TYR A 454 22.81 -8.42 -7.76
N ASP A 455 23.58 -7.66 -8.52
CA ASP A 455 24.28 -6.48 -8.00
C ASP A 455 23.32 -5.36 -7.61
N GLN A 456 22.22 -5.20 -8.35
CA GLN A 456 21.16 -4.25 -7.98
C GLN A 456 20.43 -4.68 -6.69
N TRP A 457 20.25 -5.99 -6.50
CA TRP A 457 19.69 -6.55 -5.27
C TRP A 457 20.61 -6.23 -4.07
N LYS A 458 21.94 -6.41 -4.19
CA LYS A 458 22.88 -6.05 -3.12
C LYS A 458 22.74 -4.59 -2.70
N LYS A 459 22.69 -3.66 -3.67
CA LYS A 459 22.49 -2.23 -3.39
C LYS A 459 21.16 -1.96 -2.70
N THR A 460 20.10 -2.64 -3.14
CA THR A 460 18.74 -2.48 -2.59
C THR A 460 18.64 -2.99 -1.16
N MET A 461 19.37 -4.05 -0.80
CA MET A 461 19.36 -4.67 0.53
C MET A 461 20.41 -4.13 1.50
N GLU A 462 21.37 -3.34 1.02
CA GLU A 462 22.42 -2.70 1.83
C GLU A 462 21.88 -1.97 3.08
N PRO A 463 20.76 -1.20 3.00
CA PRO A 463 20.16 -0.54 4.16
C PRO A 463 19.75 -1.49 5.31
N ILE A 464 19.41 -2.74 4.98
CA ILE A 464 19.01 -3.76 5.96
C ILE A 464 20.24 -4.52 6.47
N HIS A 465 21.23 -4.77 5.61
CA HIS A 465 22.36 -5.65 5.90
C HIS A 465 23.58 -4.92 6.51
N GLY A 466 23.92 -3.73 5.99
CA GLY A 466 25.19 -3.05 6.24
C GLY A 466 25.08 -1.73 6.99
N SER A 467 24.06 -0.91 6.70
CA SER A 467 23.97 0.49 7.16
C SER A 467 22.74 0.78 8.02
N ILE A 468 22.21 -0.24 8.71
CA ILE A 468 20.98 -0.13 9.52
C ILE A 468 20.99 1.05 10.51
N HIS A 469 22.15 1.37 11.08
CA HIS A 469 22.30 2.46 12.04
C HIS A 469 21.96 3.85 11.47
N ASP A 470 22.05 4.03 10.15
CA ASP A 470 21.69 5.27 9.47
C ASP A 470 20.16 5.44 9.32
N TYR A 471 19.43 4.33 9.46
CA TYR A 471 17.99 4.24 9.22
C TYR A 471 17.18 3.97 10.48
N THR A 472 17.83 3.67 11.61
CA THR A 472 17.17 3.41 12.90
C THR A 472 17.51 4.50 13.92
N ARG A 473 16.53 4.88 14.74
CA ARG A 473 16.78 5.69 15.94
C ARG A 473 17.40 4.81 17.04
N ARG A 474 17.91 5.42 18.11
CA ARG A 474 18.47 4.66 19.25
C ARG A 474 17.42 3.70 19.80
N LYS A 475 17.85 2.48 20.15
CA LYS A 475 16.96 1.45 20.70
C LYS A 475 16.31 1.99 21.98
N SER A 476 14.97 1.96 22.04
CA SER A 476 14.23 2.27 23.27
C SER A 476 14.63 1.27 24.36
N VAL A 477 14.68 1.73 25.62
CA VAL A 477 15.02 0.89 26.78
C VAL A 477 13.96 -0.19 27.04
N VAL A 478 12.75 -0.03 26.47
CA VAL A 478 11.56 -0.80 26.85
C VAL A 478 11.11 -1.81 25.77
N SER A 479 11.60 -1.70 24.53
CA SER A 479 11.19 -2.59 23.42
C SER A 479 12.37 -3.23 22.69
N ASP A 480 12.19 -4.48 22.27
CA ASP A 480 13.13 -5.17 21.38
C ASP A 480 13.08 -4.66 19.94
N SER A 481 12.02 -3.95 19.55
CA SER A 481 11.89 -3.30 18.25
C SER A 481 12.66 -1.98 18.21
N GLN A 482 13.49 -1.78 17.18
CA GLN A 482 14.14 -0.50 16.92
C GLN A 482 13.24 0.40 16.06
N PRO A 483 12.98 1.66 16.43
CA PRO A 483 12.21 2.59 15.60
C PRO A 483 13.03 3.12 14.42
N LEU A 484 12.36 3.49 13.33
CA LEU A 484 12.98 3.93 12.08
C LEU A 484 13.08 5.46 12.01
N THR A 485 14.21 5.99 11.55
CA THR A 485 14.27 7.43 11.17
C THR A 485 13.30 7.70 10.02
N ASP A 486 12.96 8.96 9.77
CA ASP A 486 12.11 9.32 8.63
C ASP A 486 12.67 8.80 7.31
N LYS A 487 13.99 8.95 7.11
CA LYS A 487 14.70 8.40 5.94
C LYS A 487 14.56 6.88 5.86
N GLY A 488 14.69 6.18 6.99
CA GLY A 488 14.48 4.74 7.08
C GLY A 488 13.05 4.33 6.74
N ALA A 489 12.06 5.04 7.27
CA ALA A 489 10.65 4.79 7.01
C ALA A 489 10.29 4.98 5.54
N ALA A 490 10.61 6.14 4.95
CA ALA A 490 10.32 6.42 3.54
C ALA A 490 10.97 5.39 2.60
N LEU A 491 12.23 5.01 2.89
CA LEU A 491 12.94 3.98 2.14
C LEU A 491 12.25 2.61 2.26
N LEU A 492 11.96 2.15 3.48
CA LEU A 492 11.49 0.79 3.73
C LEU A 492 10.01 0.62 3.35
N TYR A 493 9.15 1.62 3.57
CA TYR A 493 7.80 1.61 2.98
C TYR A 493 7.90 1.57 1.45
N GLY A 494 8.78 2.38 0.84
CA GLY A 494 9.02 2.33 -0.60
C GLY A 494 9.53 0.98 -1.12
N MET A 495 10.40 0.29 -0.37
CA MET A 495 10.85 -1.08 -0.69
C MET A 495 9.73 -2.10 -0.55
N LYS A 496 8.92 -1.99 0.51
CA LYS A 496 7.79 -2.88 0.78
C LYS A 496 6.74 -2.86 -0.33
N HIS A 497 6.47 -1.68 -0.90
CA HIS A 497 5.52 -1.49 -1.99
C HIS A 497 6.19 -1.39 -3.38
N SER A 498 7.45 -1.81 -3.49
CA SER A 498 8.17 -1.82 -4.76
C SER A 498 7.55 -2.80 -5.77
N ASN A 499 7.85 -2.57 -7.05
CA ASN A 499 7.54 -3.46 -8.18
C ASN A 499 8.76 -3.63 -9.08
N THR A 500 8.70 -4.56 -10.03
CA THR A 500 9.77 -4.86 -10.99
C THR A 500 10.30 -3.61 -11.71
N ASN A 501 9.41 -2.70 -12.14
CA ASN A 501 9.78 -1.45 -12.80
C ASN A 501 10.56 -0.50 -11.87
N SER A 502 10.13 -0.36 -10.62
CA SER A 502 10.75 0.54 -9.64
C SER A 502 12.17 0.12 -9.28
N ILE A 503 12.46 -1.19 -9.31
CA ILE A 503 13.80 -1.74 -9.06
C ILE A 503 14.74 -1.41 -10.23
N SER A 504 14.23 -1.48 -11.46
CA SER A 504 14.95 -1.10 -12.68
C SER A 504 15.17 0.41 -12.80
N LEU A 505 14.23 1.25 -12.31
CA LEU A 505 14.27 2.71 -12.45
C LEU A 505 15.14 3.44 -11.42
N ARG A 506 15.58 2.80 -10.32
CA ARG A 506 16.47 3.43 -9.32
C ARG A 506 17.80 3.93 -9.91
N ASP A 507 18.19 3.48 -11.10
CA ASP A 507 19.38 3.95 -11.81
C ASP A 507 19.17 5.21 -12.67
N LYS A 508 17.92 5.60 -12.97
CA LYS A 508 17.62 6.76 -13.85
C LYS A 508 17.31 8.05 -13.10
N GLN A 509 17.15 8.02 -11.77
CA GLN A 509 16.73 9.17 -10.95
C GLN A 509 17.87 9.86 -10.19
N ARG A 510 19.13 9.75 -10.65
CA ARG A 510 20.12 10.79 -10.33
C ARG A 510 19.94 11.94 -11.32
N PRO A 511 19.31 13.07 -10.97
CA PRO A 511 19.53 14.28 -11.73
C PRO A 511 21.04 14.60 -11.67
N GLN A 512 21.59 14.99 -12.81
CA GLN A 512 22.86 15.71 -12.86
C GLN A 512 22.76 17.03 -12.08
#